data_AF-A0AAW0CL84-F1
#
_entry.id   AF-A0AAW0CL84-F1
#
_cell.length_a   1.000
_cell.length_b   1.000
_cell.length_c   1.000
_cell.angle_alpha   90.00
_cell.angle_beta   90.00
_cell.angle_gamma   90.00
#
_symmetry.space_group_name_H-M   'P 1'
#
loop_
_entity.id
_entity.type
_entity.pdbx_description
1 polymer ?
#
loop_
_entity_poly.entity_id
_entity_poly.type
_entity_poly.pdbx_seq_one_letter_code
_entity_poly.pdbx_strand_id
1 'polypeptide(L)'
;MDSEHQFIPPVNPSESRAPCPALNALANHGYLPRSGRDITLTQLIHAIMTVYNLSYALALLLSLPAILRYGKFHGWQMTIDLASLSEFGVLKIAHPASLAHPNFPSHSPDPGLVQDLLARAARNPSGGLDLRDLAATRVAREAVSPRVDDLHEEIARGESALLYLMLKEDAVIPPQRIKQWMGEERLPDNWEKIRPKQPVGLADAKRIGNTVGEMMDEIKREAETQRAQ
;
A
#
# COMPACT_ATOMS: atom_id res chain seq x y z
N MET A 1 16.47 -14.65 -3.44
CA MET A 1 16.82 -13.82 -2.28
C MET A 1 18.06 -14.42 -1.67
N ASP A 2 19.01 -13.57 -1.28
CA ASP A 2 20.14 -14.00 -0.47
C ASP A 2 19.66 -14.47 0.92
N SER A 3 20.56 -15.05 1.72
CA SER A 3 20.24 -15.53 3.06
C SER A 3 19.88 -14.43 4.05
N GLU A 4 20.27 -13.17 3.79
CA GLU A 4 20.02 -12.04 4.68
C GLU A 4 18.57 -11.54 4.58
N HIS A 5 17.98 -11.66 3.38
CA HIS A 5 16.62 -11.19 3.09
C HIS A 5 15.53 -12.28 3.08
N GLN A 6 15.73 -13.35 3.85
CA GLN A 6 14.68 -14.34 4.08
C GLN A 6 13.49 -13.71 4.81
N PHE A 7 12.29 -14.20 4.47
CA PHE A 7 11.06 -13.80 5.15
C PHE A 7 11.07 -14.33 6.59
N ILE A 8 10.86 -13.43 7.54
CA ILE A 8 10.61 -13.73 8.95
C ILE A 8 9.42 -12.87 9.36
N PRO A 9 8.26 -13.46 9.68
CA PRO A 9 7.11 -12.70 10.16
C PRO A 9 7.45 -12.05 11.50
N PRO A 10 6.72 -11.00 11.93
CA PRO A 10 6.98 -10.38 13.22
C PRO A 10 6.79 -11.41 14.33
N VAL A 11 7.84 -11.69 15.11
CA VAL A 11 7.82 -12.74 16.14
C VAL A 11 7.54 -12.14 17.52
N ASN A 12 7.97 -10.89 17.73
CA ASN A 12 7.86 -10.21 19.02
C ASN A 12 6.81 -9.09 18.97
N PRO A 13 5.95 -8.95 19.98
CA PRO A 13 4.99 -7.83 20.07
C PRO A 13 5.63 -6.44 20.11
N SER A 14 6.93 -6.35 20.41
CA SER A 14 7.70 -5.11 20.40
C SER A 14 8.12 -4.65 19.00
N GLU A 15 8.04 -5.55 18.00
CA GLU A 15 8.35 -5.26 16.61
C GLU A 15 7.26 -4.38 16.00
N SER A 16 7.67 -3.22 15.52
CA SER A 16 6.80 -2.20 14.98
C SER A 16 6.42 -2.54 13.53
N ARG A 17 5.15 -2.37 13.20
CA ARG A 17 4.62 -2.53 11.84
C ARG A 17 3.72 -1.34 11.50
N ALA A 18 3.59 -1.04 10.22
CA ALA A 18 2.88 0.10 9.65
C ALA A 18 1.47 -0.32 9.19
N PRO A 19 0.56 0.63 8.90
CA PRO A 19 -0.64 0.38 8.10
C PRO A 19 -0.30 0.21 6.60
N CYS A 20 0.92 -0.22 6.26
CA CYS A 20 1.45 -0.25 4.91
C CYS A 20 2.10 -1.62 4.63
N PRO A 21 1.46 -2.46 3.80
CA PRO A 21 1.98 -3.80 3.49
C PRO A 21 3.38 -3.73 2.84
N ALA A 22 3.65 -2.67 2.06
CA ALA A 22 4.96 -2.46 1.43
C ALA A 22 6.09 -2.36 2.46
N LEU A 23 5.91 -1.53 3.49
CA LEU A 23 6.92 -1.31 4.52
C LEU A 23 7.04 -2.51 5.46
N ASN A 24 5.93 -3.17 5.76
CA ASN A 24 5.94 -4.38 6.58
C ASN A 24 6.66 -5.52 5.89
N ALA A 25 6.47 -5.71 4.57
CA ALA A 25 7.25 -6.66 3.80
C ALA A 25 8.75 -6.32 3.80
N LEU A 26 9.13 -5.05 3.70
CA LEU A 26 10.54 -4.65 3.81
C LEU A 26 11.15 -4.99 5.17
N ALA A 27 10.42 -4.76 6.27
CA ALA A 27 10.86 -5.12 7.62
C ALA A 27 10.90 -6.65 7.81
N ASN A 28 9.88 -7.38 7.35
CA ASN A 28 9.80 -8.85 7.43
C ASN A 28 10.88 -9.55 6.58
N HIS A 29 11.43 -8.87 5.58
CA HIS A 29 12.57 -9.33 4.80
C HIS A 29 13.90 -8.66 5.21
N GLY A 30 13.94 -7.82 6.25
CA GLY A 30 15.18 -7.21 6.73
C GLY A 30 15.81 -6.16 5.80
N TYR A 31 15.09 -5.65 4.80
CA TYR A 31 15.51 -4.48 4.01
C TYR A 31 15.36 -3.17 4.80
N LEU A 32 14.41 -3.17 5.73
CA LEU A 32 14.36 -2.22 6.85
C LEU A 32 14.72 -2.98 8.13
N PRO A 33 15.10 -2.28 9.22
CA PRO A 33 15.26 -2.91 10.53
C PRO A 33 14.06 -3.83 10.84
N ARG A 34 14.31 -5.11 11.14
CA ARG A 34 13.23 -6.08 11.42
C ARG A 34 12.38 -5.69 12.63
N SER A 35 12.97 -4.93 13.54
CA SER A 35 12.29 -4.27 14.65
C SER A 35 11.23 -3.26 14.19
N GLY A 36 11.29 -2.76 12.96
CA GLY A 36 10.45 -1.68 12.44
C GLY A 36 10.66 -0.33 13.12
N ARG A 37 11.77 -0.16 13.84
CA ARG A 37 12.07 1.00 14.68
C ARG A 37 13.28 1.76 14.17
N ASP A 38 13.33 3.03 14.57
CA ASP A 38 14.46 3.92 14.31
C ASP A 38 14.88 4.00 12.84
N ILE A 39 13.88 4.02 11.96
CA ILE A 39 14.10 4.03 10.51
C ILE A 39 14.35 5.45 10.02
N THR A 40 15.51 5.68 9.39
CA THR A 40 15.89 6.97 8.83
C THR A 40 15.25 7.22 7.46
N LEU A 41 15.25 8.48 7.02
CA LEU A 41 14.84 8.87 5.66
C LEU A 41 15.62 8.09 4.58
N THR A 42 16.93 7.96 4.74
CA THR A 42 17.80 7.31 3.75
C THR A 42 17.54 5.81 3.69
N GLN A 43 17.25 5.16 4.82
CA GLN A 43 16.86 3.75 4.86
C GLN A 43 15.53 3.52 4.13
N LEU A 44 14.51 4.37 4.35
CA LEU A 44 13.24 4.26 3.62
C LEU A 44 13.43 4.40 2.11
N ILE A 45 14.10 5.47 1.67
CA ILE A 45 14.35 5.72 0.25
C ILE A 45 15.12 4.56 -0.37
N HIS A 46 16.21 4.12 0.27
CA HIS A 46 17.05 3.06 -0.24
C HIS A 46 16.29 1.73 -0.35
N ALA A 47 15.54 1.32 0.68
CA ALA A 47 14.80 0.07 0.69
C ALA A 47 13.68 0.07 -0.37
N ILE A 48 12.92 1.15 -0.47
CA ILE A 48 11.83 1.29 -1.46
C ILE A 48 12.38 1.23 -2.89
N MET A 49 13.45 1.98 -3.19
CA MET A 49 14.07 1.95 -4.51
C MET A 49 14.65 0.56 -4.82
N THR A 50 15.34 -0.04 -3.86
CA THR A 50 16.06 -1.30 -4.08
C THR A 50 15.11 -2.45 -4.31
N VAL A 51 14.01 -2.54 -3.55
CA VAL A 51 13.10 -3.70 -3.58
C VAL A 51 11.95 -3.51 -4.57
N TYR A 52 11.33 -2.34 -4.60
CA TYR A 52 10.15 -2.08 -5.43
C TYR A 52 10.47 -1.40 -6.77
N ASN A 53 11.74 -1.01 -6.98
CA ASN A 53 12.19 -0.29 -8.16
C ASN A 53 11.38 1.01 -8.39
N LEU A 54 11.06 1.74 -7.32
CA LEU A 54 10.48 3.08 -7.46
C LEU A 54 11.57 4.09 -7.81
N SER A 55 11.24 5.11 -8.59
CA SER A 55 12.20 6.18 -8.89
C SER A 55 12.57 6.96 -7.62
N TYR A 56 13.75 7.58 -7.60
CA TYR A 56 14.19 8.40 -6.46
C TYR A 56 13.18 9.49 -6.10
N ALA A 57 12.62 10.19 -7.10
CA ALA A 57 11.64 11.24 -6.88
C ALA A 57 10.37 10.71 -6.18
N LEU A 58 9.89 9.53 -6.60
CA LEU A 58 8.72 8.90 -5.97
C LEU A 58 9.06 8.39 -4.56
N ALA A 59 10.21 7.73 -4.40
CA ALA A 59 10.67 7.24 -3.08
C ALA A 59 10.85 8.38 -2.07
N LEU A 60 11.41 9.52 -2.51
CA LEU A 60 11.54 10.73 -1.69
C LEU A 60 10.17 11.31 -1.33
N LEU A 61 9.24 11.40 -2.29
CA LEU A 61 7.88 11.90 -2.06
C LEU A 61 7.13 11.05 -1.04
N LEU A 62 7.32 9.73 -1.03
CA LEU A 62 6.69 8.82 -0.07
C LEU A 62 7.37 8.87 1.31
N SER A 63 8.70 8.95 1.34
CA SER A 63 9.48 8.83 2.58
C SER A 63 9.60 10.14 3.37
N LEU A 64 9.71 11.28 2.68
CA LEU A 64 9.91 12.57 3.34
C LEU A 64 8.72 12.98 4.23
N PRO A 65 7.45 12.89 3.79
CA PRO A 65 6.33 13.22 4.65
C PRO A 65 6.20 12.28 5.85
N ALA A 66 6.56 11.00 5.70
CA ALA A 66 6.61 10.07 6.83
C ALA A 66 7.59 10.56 7.90
N ILE A 67 8.79 10.99 7.52
CA ILE A 67 9.77 11.54 8.47
C ILE A 67 9.30 12.88 9.06
N LEU A 68 8.75 13.80 8.25
CA LEU A 68 8.35 15.13 8.74
C LEU A 68 7.14 15.10 9.67
N ARG A 69 6.20 14.16 9.48
CA ARG A 69 4.93 14.11 10.24
C ARG A 69 4.96 13.18 11.45
N TYR A 70 5.91 12.25 11.49
CA TYR A 70 5.99 11.19 12.50
C TYR A 70 7.36 11.06 13.14
N GLY A 71 8.38 11.70 12.57
CA GLY A 71 9.75 11.56 12.99
C GLY A 71 9.99 12.04 14.42
N LYS A 72 10.82 11.28 15.13
CA LYS A 72 11.34 11.62 16.45
C LYS A 72 12.85 11.84 16.32
N PHE A 73 13.38 12.76 17.12
CA PHE A 73 14.81 13.02 17.15
C PHE A 73 15.51 11.96 18.02
N HIS A 74 16.48 11.27 17.44
CA HIS A 74 17.45 10.44 18.13
C HIS A 74 18.84 11.06 17.92
N GLY A 75 19.23 11.95 18.84
CA GLY A 75 20.39 12.81 18.67
C GLY A 75 20.21 13.78 17.49
N TRP A 76 21.04 13.65 16.46
CA TRP A 76 21.03 14.52 15.27
C TRP A 76 20.18 13.96 14.11
N GLN A 77 19.64 12.75 14.25
CA GLN A 77 18.88 12.08 13.20
C GLN A 77 17.39 12.06 13.54
N MET A 78 16.55 12.26 12.54
CA MET A 78 15.11 11.99 12.63
C MET A 78 14.83 10.57 12.16
N THR A 79 14.15 9.80 13.00
CA THR A 79 13.75 8.43 12.70
C THR A 79 12.25 8.23 12.93
N ILE A 80 11.67 7.23 12.28
CA ILE A 80 10.30 6.77 12.56
C ILE A 80 10.29 5.33 13.07
N ASP A 81 9.29 5.05 13.89
CA ASP A 81 8.81 3.69 14.12
C ASP A 81 7.63 3.43 13.18
N LEU A 82 7.57 2.27 12.52
CA LEU A 82 6.53 1.96 11.54
C LEU A 82 5.11 2.13 12.09
N ALA A 83 4.88 1.77 13.36
CA ALA A 83 3.57 1.89 14.02
C ALA A 83 3.10 3.34 14.18
N SER A 84 4.00 4.32 14.15
CA SER A 84 3.57 5.73 14.19
C SER A 84 2.71 6.09 12.97
N LEU A 85 2.94 5.42 11.82
CA LEU A 85 2.22 5.68 10.58
C LEU A 85 0.73 5.34 10.66
N SER A 86 0.26 4.54 11.64
CA SER A 86 -1.15 4.17 11.79
C SER A 86 -2.02 5.27 12.44
N GLU A 87 -1.41 6.34 12.96
CA GLU A 87 -2.16 7.46 13.55
C GLU A 87 -3.03 8.16 12.49
N PHE A 88 -4.30 8.41 12.82
CA PHE A 88 -5.22 9.17 11.97
C PHE A 88 -5.18 10.66 12.33
N GLY A 89 -5.42 11.52 11.34
CA GLY A 89 -5.49 12.97 11.53
C GLY A 89 -5.30 13.74 10.22
N VAL A 90 -5.61 15.04 10.24
CA VAL A 90 -5.61 15.89 9.03
C VAL A 90 -4.25 15.93 8.31
N LEU A 91 -3.14 15.88 9.05
CA LEU A 91 -1.79 15.87 8.49
C LEU A 91 -1.15 14.47 8.49
N LYS A 92 -1.92 13.43 8.81
CA LYS A 92 -1.44 12.05 8.84
C LYS A 92 -1.64 11.41 7.47
N ILE A 93 -1.04 10.24 7.29
CA ILE A 93 -1.09 9.46 6.06
C ILE A 93 -2.20 8.42 6.17
N ALA A 94 -2.30 7.72 7.31
CA ALA A 94 -3.34 6.72 7.52
C ALA A 94 -4.73 7.33 7.59
N HIS A 95 -5.68 6.67 6.92
CA HIS A 95 -7.04 7.14 6.74
C HIS A 95 -8.06 6.00 6.78
N PRO A 96 -9.35 6.31 7.06
CA PRO A 96 -10.44 5.35 6.91
C PRO A 96 -10.61 4.92 5.45
N ALA A 97 -11.47 3.92 5.21
CA ALA A 97 -11.71 3.35 3.89
C ALA A 97 -10.45 2.72 3.24
N SER A 98 -9.45 2.35 4.02
CA SER A 98 -8.27 1.61 3.55
C SER A 98 -8.68 0.27 2.88
N LEU A 99 -7.90 -0.17 1.88
CA LEU A 99 -8.20 -1.40 1.12
C LEU A 99 -8.16 -2.67 1.98
N ALA A 100 -7.24 -2.73 2.96
CA ALA A 100 -7.01 -3.91 3.77
C ALA A 100 -6.85 -3.62 5.27
N HIS A 101 -7.18 -2.41 5.73
CA HIS A 101 -7.12 -2.05 7.15
C HIS A 101 -8.48 -1.55 7.64
N PRO A 102 -8.81 -1.76 8.93
CA PRO A 102 -10.06 -1.27 9.52
C PRO A 102 -10.10 0.26 9.57
N ASN A 103 -11.28 0.82 9.89
CA ASN A 103 -11.50 2.28 9.96
C ASN A 103 -10.98 2.92 11.27
N PHE A 104 -10.02 2.28 11.93
CA PHE A 104 -9.34 2.76 13.13
C PHE A 104 -7.84 2.45 13.01
N PRO A 105 -6.96 3.13 13.76
CA PRO A 105 -5.52 2.88 13.75
C PRO A 105 -5.19 1.39 13.93
N SER A 106 -4.60 0.79 12.89
CA SER A 106 -4.14 -0.60 12.86
C SER A 106 -2.86 -0.69 12.05
N HIS A 107 -2.03 -1.66 12.41
CA HIS A 107 -0.80 -2.03 11.71
C HIS A 107 -0.85 -3.47 11.18
N SER A 108 -2.02 -4.11 11.25
CA SER A 108 -2.24 -5.47 10.77
C SER A 108 -3.36 -5.46 9.73
N PRO A 109 -3.20 -6.21 8.63
CA PRO A 109 -4.24 -6.34 7.64
C PRO A 109 -5.47 -7.02 8.24
N ASP A 110 -6.65 -6.50 7.91
CA ASP A 110 -7.93 -7.11 8.25
C ASP A 110 -8.17 -8.34 7.35
N PRO A 111 -8.31 -9.55 7.91
CA PRO A 111 -8.48 -10.76 7.11
C PRO A 111 -9.73 -10.73 6.22
N GLY A 112 -10.81 -10.08 6.67
CA GLY A 112 -12.05 -9.96 5.90
C GLY A 112 -11.87 -9.04 4.68
N LEU A 113 -11.16 -7.93 4.83
CA LEU A 113 -10.86 -7.02 3.73
C LEU A 113 -9.88 -7.64 2.71
N VAL A 114 -8.86 -8.36 3.18
CA VAL A 114 -7.96 -9.11 2.29
C VAL A 114 -8.75 -10.19 1.53
N GLN A 115 -9.66 -10.88 2.21
CA GLN A 115 -10.52 -11.88 1.58
C GLN A 115 -11.48 -11.27 0.55
N ASP A 116 -11.98 -10.05 0.76
CA ASP A 116 -12.78 -9.33 -0.24
C ASP A 116 -11.97 -9.06 -1.51
N LEU A 117 -10.72 -8.59 -1.38
CA LEU A 117 -9.82 -8.39 -2.53
C LEU A 117 -9.57 -9.69 -3.30
N LEU A 118 -9.30 -10.79 -2.60
CA LEU A 118 -9.12 -12.11 -3.20
C LEU A 118 -10.38 -12.60 -3.90
N ALA A 119 -11.55 -12.38 -3.31
CA ALA A 119 -12.83 -12.77 -3.88
C ALA A 119 -13.17 -11.95 -5.14
N ARG A 120 -12.81 -10.66 -5.18
CA ARG A 120 -12.93 -9.82 -6.39
C ARG A 120 -12.02 -10.33 -7.50
N ALA A 121 -10.75 -10.56 -7.19
CA ALA A 121 -9.78 -11.09 -8.14
C ALA A 121 -10.21 -12.46 -8.72
N ALA A 122 -10.80 -13.33 -7.90
CA ALA A 122 -11.31 -14.63 -8.33
C ALA A 122 -12.56 -14.56 -9.21
N ARG A 123 -13.38 -13.50 -9.07
CA ARG A 123 -14.57 -13.28 -9.91
C ARG A 123 -14.24 -12.60 -11.25
N ASN A 124 -13.10 -11.93 -11.35
CA ASN A 124 -12.70 -11.26 -12.59
C ASN A 124 -12.31 -12.31 -13.64
N PRO A 125 -12.98 -12.34 -14.82
CA PRO A 125 -12.66 -13.29 -15.89
C PRO A 125 -11.22 -13.19 -16.41
N SER A 126 -10.56 -12.05 -16.20
CA SER A 126 -9.15 -11.81 -16.57
C SER A 126 -8.16 -12.51 -15.63
N GLY A 127 -8.62 -13.18 -14.58
CA GLY A 127 -7.80 -14.01 -13.70
C GLY A 127 -7.04 -13.25 -12.60
N GLY A 128 -7.42 -12.01 -12.30
CA GLY A 128 -6.81 -11.22 -11.24
C GLY A 128 -7.54 -9.89 -11.02
N LEU A 129 -7.06 -9.09 -10.07
CA LEU A 129 -7.64 -7.80 -9.73
C LEU A 129 -7.16 -6.71 -10.69
N ASP A 130 -8.06 -6.11 -11.48
CA ASP A 130 -7.73 -5.02 -12.39
C ASP A 130 -7.96 -3.62 -11.77
N LEU A 131 -7.74 -2.57 -12.56
CA LEU A 131 -7.96 -1.19 -12.11
C LEU A 131 -9.44 -0.87 -11.81
N ARG A 132 -10.38 -1.46 -12.55
CA ARG A 132 -11.81 -1.25 -12.30
C ARG A 132 -12.23 -1.94 -11.01
N ASP A 133 -11.69 -3.12 -10.72
CA ASP A 133 -11.91 -3.80 -9.44
C ASP A 133 -11.34 -3.01 -8.27
N LEU A 134 -10.14 -2.42 -8.41
CA LEU A 134 -9.56 -1.55 -7.39
C LEU A 134 -10.45 -0.31 -7.16
N ALA A 135 -10.89 0.35 -8.23
CA ALA A 135 -11.83 1.47 -8.15
C ALA A 135 -13.15 1.05 -7.47
N ALA A 136 -13.74 -0.08 -7.87
CA ALA A 136 -14.98 -0.60 -7.26
C ALA A 136 -14.79 -0.95 -5.78
N THR A 137 -13.61 -1.45 -5.39
CA THR A 137 -13.27 -1.71 -3.99
C THR A 137 -13.21 -0.40 -3.20
N ARG A 138 -12.57 0.64 -3.74
CA ARG A 138 -12.53 1.97 -3.15
C ARG A 138 -13.92 2.56 -2.95
N VAL A 139 -14.76 2.55 -3.98
CA VAL A 139 -16.16 3.01 -3.89
C VAL A 139 -16.92 2.26 -2.80
N ALA A 140 -16.80 0.93 -2.75
CA ALA A 140 -17.46 0.11 -1.74
C ALA A 140 -16.96 0.40 -0.33
N ARG A 141 -15.64 0.60 -0.14
CA ARG A 141 -15.05 0.96 1.15
C ARG A 141 -15.50 2.34 1.61
N GLU A 142 -15.49 3.34 0.73
CA GLU A 142 -15.93 4.71 1.04
C GLU A 142 -17.42 4.76 1.42
N ALA A 143 -18.28 3.97 0.76
CA ALA A 143 -19.71 3.94 1.04
C ALA A 143 -20.08 3.47 2.47
N VAL A 144 -19.19 2.75 3.14
CA VAL A 144 -19.41 2.18 4.48
C VAL A 144 -18.40 2.68 5.52
N SER A 145 -17.67 3.74 5.21
CA SER A 145 -16.62 4.30 6.07
C SER A 145 -16.88 5.76 6.41
N PRO A 146 -16.23 6.30 7.46
CA PRO A 146 -16.18 7.74 7.67
C PRO A 146 -15.71 8.47 6.41
N ARG A 147 -16.19 9.69 6.22
CA ARG A 147 -15.82 10.52 5.08
C ARG A 147 -14.31 10.69 5.00
N VAL A 148 -13.76 10.46 3.81
CA VAL A 148 -12.39 10.72 3.44
C VAL A 148 -12.32 12.15 2.88
N ASP A 149 -11.31 12.93 3.28
CA ASP A 149 -11.10 14.27 2.72
C ASP A 149 -10.25 14.22 1.44
N ASP A 150 -10.20 15.33 0.71
CA ASP A 150 -9.55 15.41 -0.61
C ASP A 150 -8.07 15.00 -0.59
N LEU A 151 -7.35 15.26 0.50
CA LEU A 151 -5.95 14.84 0.64
C LEU A 151 -5.86 13.33 0.75
N HIS A 152 -6.67 12.74 1.63
CA HIS A 152 -6.67 11.29 1.85
C HIS A 152 -7.28 10.52 0.66
N GLU A 153 -8.19 11.12 -0.10
CA GLU A 153 -8.67 10.56 -1.37
C GLU A 153 -7.54 10.48 -2.40
N GLU A 154 -6.70 11.51 -2.52
CA GLU A 154 -5.52 11.50 -3.38
C GLU A 154 -4.51 10.43 -2.93
N ILE A 155 -4.23 10.35 -1.63
CA ILE A 155 -3.35 9.31 -1.05
C ILE A 155 -3.89 7.92 -1.43
N ALA A 156 -5.18 7.68 -1.22
CA ALA A 156 -5.75 6.36 -1.41
C ALA A 156 -5.84 5.90 -2.88
N ARG A 157 -6.05 6.84 -3.81
CA ARG A 157 -5.89 6.60 -5.25
C ARG A 157 -4.45 6.28 -5.59
N GLY A 158 -3.50 7.01 -5.00
CA GLY A 158 -2.07 6.74 -5.11
C GLY A 158 -1.67 5.35 -4.59
N GLU A 159 -2.20 4.92 -3.45
CA GLU A 159 -1.99 3.58 -2.90
C GLU A 159 -2.51 2.48 -3.84
N SER A 160 -3.71 2.67 -4.39
CA SER A 160 -4.29 1.76 -5.40
C SER A 160 -3.42 1.68 -6.65
N ALA A 161 -2.90 2.82 -7.11
CA ALA A 161 -2.00 2.89 -8.24
C ALA A 161 -0.66 2.17 -7.98
N LEU A 162 -0.06 2.37 -6.81
CA LEU A 162 1.19 1.70 -6.44
C LEU A 162 1.00 0.20 -6.29
N LEU A 163 -0.10 -0.24 -5.66
CA LEU A 163 -0.46 -1.66 -5.56
C LEU A 163 -0.52 -2.29 -6.95
N TYR A 164 -1.20 -1.66 -7.90
CA TYR A 164 -1.27 -2.11 -9.29
C TYR A 164 0.09 -2.10 -9.99
N LEU A 165 0.81 -0.98 -9.96
CA LEU A 165 2.08 -0.81 -10.67
C LEU A 165 3.17 -1.77 -10.17
N MET A 166 3.19 -2.06 -8.86
CA MET A 166 4.18 -2.95 -8.27
C MET A 166 3.86 -4.43 -8.45
N LEU A 167 2.58 -4.82 -8.39
CA LEU A 167 2.19 -6.22 -8.32
C LEU A 167 1.54 -6.78 -9.59
N LYS A 168 1.19 -5.97 -10.60
CA LYS A 168 0.52 -6.50 -11.78
C LYS A 168 1.37 -7.50 -12.58
N GLU A 169 0.67 -8.42 -13.21
CA GLU A 169 1.13 -9.26 -14.30
C GLU A 169 0.22 -8.93 -15.49
N ASP A 170 0.81 -8.48 -16.59
CA ASP A 170 0.09 -7.88 -17.71
C ASP A 170 -0.83 -6.71 -17.28
N ALA A 171 -2.14 -6.95 -17.18
CA ALA A 171 -3.16 -5.95 -16.85
C ALA A 171 -3.91 -6.23 -15.55
N VAL A 172 -3.51 -7.25 -14.77
CA VAL A 172 -4.19 -7.65 -13.53
C VAL A 172 -3.20 -7.92 -12.41
N ILE A 173 -3.63 -7.84 -11.16
CA ILE A 173 -2.85 -8.32 -10.00
C ILE A 173 -3.27 -9.76 -9.71
N PRO A 174 -2.37 -10.75 -9.85
CA PRO A 174 -2.68 -12.14 -9.54
C PRO A 174 -3.13 -12.33 -8.07
N PRO A 175 -4.12 -13.19 -7.79
CA PRO A 175 -4.60 -13.46 -6.43
C PRO A 175 -3.49 -13.87 -5.46
N GLN A 176 -2.50 -14.65 -5.93
CA GLN A 176 -1.36 -15.08 -5.13
C GLN A 176 -0.51 -13.89 -4.67
N ARG A 177 -0.31 -12.87 -5.52
CA ARG A 177 0.44 -11.67 -5.15
C ARG A 177 -0.33 -10.82 -4.14
N ILE A 178 -1.67 -10.76 -4.23
CA ILE A 178 -2.51 -10.12 -3.21
C ILE A 178 -2.35 -10.84 -1.87
N LYS A 179 -2.51 -12.17 -1.86
CA LYS A 179 -2.39 -12.97 -0.64
C LYS A 179 -1.04 -12.75 0.04
N GLN A 180 0.05 -12.84 -0.71
CA GLN A 180 1.41 -12.73 -0.18
C GLN A 180 1.73 -11.32 0.28
N TRP A 181 1.43 -10.30 -0.54
CA TRP A 181 1.86 -8.94 -0.27
C TRP A 181 0.91 -8.19 0.67
N MET A 182 -0.41 -8.30 0.49
CA MET A 182 -1.40 -7.63 1.35
C MET A 182 -1.71 -8.43 2.62
N GLY A 183 -1.80 -9.76 2.51
CA GLY A 183 -2.23 -10.63 3.62
C GLY A 183 -1.08 -11.11 4.50
N GLU A 184 -0.03 -11.67 3.89
CA GLU A 184 1.14 -12.20 4.61
C GLU A 184 2.20 -11.13 4.87
N GLU A 185 2.05 -9.93 4.29
CA GLU A 185 3.04 -8.85 4.31
C GLU A 185 4.44 -9.36 3.94
N ARG A 186 4.47 -10.11 2.85
CA ARG A 186 5.61 -10.85 2.33
C ARG A 186 5.80 -10.49 0.86
N LEU A 187 7.05 -10.38 0.41
CA LEU A 187 7.34 -10.21 -1.00
C LEU A 187 6.86 -11.46 -1.78
N PRO A 188 6.15 -11.28 -2.91
CA PRO A 188 5.66 -12.41 -3.69
C PRO A 188 6.76 -13.37 -4.12
N ASP A 189 6.39 -14.63 -4.35
CA ASP A 189 7.36 -15.67 -4.72
C ASP A 189 8.12 -15.29 -6.00
N ASN A 190 9.43 -15.56 -5.99
CA ASN A 190 10.33 -15.15 -7.07
C ASN A 190 10.37 -13.64 -7.33
N TRP A 191 10.15 -12.80 -6.31
CA TRP A 191 10.09 -11.34 -6.41
C TRP A 191 11.13 -10.71 -7.35
N GLU A 192 12.41 -11.08 -7.26
CA GLU A 192 13.47 -10.54 -8.13
C GLU A 192 13.20 -10.73 -9.62
N LYS A 193 12.49 -11.80 -9.99
CA LYS A 193 12.11 -12.10 -11.37
C LYS A 193 10.87 -11.31 -11.80
N ILE A 194 9.92 -11.05 -10.90
CA ILE A 194 8.59 -10.51 -11.24
C ILE A 194 8.36 -9.05 -10.85
N ARG A 195 9.23 -8.46 -10.03
CA ARG A 195 9.19 -7.04 -9.67
C ARG A 195 9.29 -6.14 -10.90
N PRO A 196 8.81 -4.89 -10.84
CA PRO A 196 8.94 -3.94 -11.95
C PRO A 196 10.38 -3.85 -12.46
N LYS A 197 10.58 -4.07 -13.77
CA LYS A 197 11.91 -4.02 -14.41
C LYS A 197 12.32 -2.60 -14.77
N GLN A 198 11.35 -1.80 -15.18
CA GLN A 198 11.52 -0.36 -15.35
C GLN A 198 11.16 0.36 -14.06
N PRO A 199 11.87 1.43 -13.69
CA PRO A 199 11.54 2.20 -12.51
C PRO A 199 10.11 2.74 -12.59
N VAL A 200 9.32 2.51 -11.55
CA VAL A 200 7.97 3.10 -11.44
C VAL A 200 8.14 4.57 -11.02
N GLY A 201 7.73 5.48 -11.91
CA GLY A 201 7.90 6.92 -11.70
C GLY A 201 6.70 7.61 -11.06
N LEU A 202 6.91 8.85 -10.61
CA LEU A 202 5.83 9.71 -10.11
C LEU A 202 4.75 9.94 -11.18
N ALA A 203 5.14 10.10 -12.45
CA ALA A 203 4.21 10.27 -13.56
C ALA A 203 3.34 9.02 -13.78
N ASP A 204 3.91 7.82 -13.61
CA ASP A 204 3.15 6.56 -13.73
C ASP A 204 2.14 6.43 -12.59
N ALA A 205 2.59 6.66 -11.35
CA ALA A 205 1.73 6.62 -10.17
C ALA A 205 0.57 7.63 -10.29
N LYS A 206 0.86 8.87 -10.71
CA LYS A 206 -0.16 9.90 -10.93
C LYS A 206 -1.14 9.54 -12.04
N ARG A 207 -0.66 9.03 -13.18
CA ARG A 207 -1.51 8.62 -14.30
C ARG A 207 -2.48 7.52 -13.87
N ILE A 208 -1.98 6.46 -13.24
CA ILE A 208 -2.82 5.35 -12.78
C ILE A 208 -3.76 5.79 -11.66
N GLY A 209 -3.30 6.64 -10.73
CA GLY A 209 -4.16 7.20 -9.68
C GLY A 209 -5.34 8.00 -10.25
N ASN A 210 -5.10 8.82 -11.26
CA ASN A 210 -6.17 9.53 -11.98
C ASN A 210 -7.14 8.56 -12.65
N THR A 211 -6.64 7.53 -13.34
CA THR A 211 -7.49 6.50 -13.97
C THR A 211 -8.37 5.78 -12.94
N VAL A 212 -7.84 5.45 -11.76
CA VAL A 212 -8.64 4.88 -10.67
C VAL A 212 -9.73 5.86 -10.23
N GLY A 213 -9.41 7.15 -10.09
CA GLY A 213 -10.40 8.18 -9.77
C GLY A 213 -11.51 8.31 -10.81
N GLU A 214 -11.16 8.35 -12.09
CA GLU A 214 -12.13 8.41 -13.20
C GLU A 214 -13.08 7.20 -13.19
N MET A 215 -12.54 5.99 -12.95
CA MET A 215 -13.33 4.77 -12.82
C MET A 215 -14.22 4.77 -11.57
N MET A 216 -13.74 5.32 -10.44
CA MET A 216 -14.57 5.48 -9.24
C MET A 216 -15.78 6.39 -9.51
N ASP A 217 -15.57 7.50 -10.21
CA ASP A 217 -16.64 8.44 -10.56
C ASP A 217 -17.66 7.79 -11.52
N GLU A 218 -17.18 7.00 -12.49
CA GLU A 218 -18.04 6.23 -13.38
C GLU A 218 -18.91 5.23 -12.62
N ILE A 219 -18.32 4.42 -11.74
CA ILE A 219 -19.04 3.42 -10.93
C ILE A 219 -20.09 4.10 -10.03
N LYS A 220 -19.76 5.25 -9.42
CA LYS A 220 -20.71 6.03 -8.61
C LYS A 220 -21.91 6.49 -9.46
N ARG A 221 -21.68 7.02 -10.67
CA ARG A 221 -22.75 7.44 -11.60
C ARG A 221 -23.62 6.27 -12.09
N GLU A 222 -23.01 5.13 -12.39
CA GLU A 222 -23.73 3.91 -12.79
C GLU A 222 -24.69 3.45 -11.67
N ALA A 223 -24.23 3.45 -10.42
CA ALA A 223 -25.04 3.08 -9.27
C ALA A 223 -26.21 4.06 -9.02
N GLU A 224 -26.00 5.36 -9.22
CA GLU A 224 -27.06 6.37 -9.14
C GLU A 224 -28.11 6.17 -10.23
N THR A 225 -27.67 5.91 -11.46
CA THR A 225 -28.56 5.67 -12.61
C THR A 225 -29.43 4.42 -12.38
N GLN A 226 -28.84 3.35 -11.86
CA GLN A 226 -29.57 2.11 -11.53
C GLN A 226 -30.59 2.29 -10.40
N ARG A 227 -30.35 3.20 -9.45
CA ARG A 227 -31.31 3.51 -8.37
C ARG A 227 -32.46 4.40 -8.84
N ALA A 228 -32.28 5.13 -9.94
CA ALA A 228 -33.29 6.01 -10.51
C ALA A 228 -34.25 5.28 -11.49
N GLN A 229 -33.96 4.02 -11.83
CA GLN A 229 -34.79 3.13 -12.66
C GLN A 229 -35.62 2.19 -11.79
#